data_AF-A0A060RDE9-F1
#
_entry.id   AF-A0A060RDE9-F1
#
_cell.length_a   1.000
_cell.length_b   1.000
_cell.length_c   1.000
_cell.angle_alpha   90.00
_cell.angle_beta   90.00
_cell.angle_gamma   90.00
#
_symmetry.space_group_name_H-M   'P 1'
#
loop_
_entity.id
_entity.type
_entity.pdbx_description
1 polymer ?
#
loop_
_entity_poly.entity_id
_entity_poly.type
_entity_poly.pdbx_seq_one_letter_code
_entity_poly.pdbx_strand_id
1 'polypeptide(L)'
;MIVHFPIALLLMGFLFATVAIFCKKSCNSGVCMQKTAFWLLTFGALGAAGAVVSGFIFTSMQGPIFEQHRALALSTMVVSIFATALYALYSYKKPNKSLLIGGYLLYAVAVALVSYTGHLGGIMVYMF
;
A
#
# COMPACT_ATOMS: atom_id res chain seq x y z
N MET A 1 -11.46 2.33 -12.92
CA MET A 1 -10.79 3.48 -12.27
C MET A 1 -10.49 3.24 -10.79
N ILE A 2 -11.42 2.69 -9.99
CA ILE A 2 -11.15 2.34 -8.57
C ILE A 2 -10.02 1.32 -8.39
N VAL A 3 -9.86 0.34 -9.30
CA VAL A 3 -8.87 -0.75 -9.13
C VAL A 3 -7.40 -0.32 -9.28
N HIS A 4 -7.12 0.83 -9.91
CA HIS A 4 -5.76 1.37 -10.03
C HIS A 4 -5.44 2.45 -8.99
N PHE A 5 -6.47 2.99 -8.35
CA PHE A 5 -6.35 4.03 -7.34
C PHE A 5 -5.44 3.68 -6.15
N PRO A 6 -5.41 2.41 -5.65
CA PRO A 6 -4.55 2.02 -4.54
C PRO A 6 -3.06 2.09 -4.90
N ILE A 7 -2.71 1.85 -6.17
CA ILE A 7 -1.30 1.83 -6.64
C ILE A 7 -0.67 3.21 -6.37
N ALA A 8 -1.32 4.27 -6.84
CA ALA A 8 -0.80 5.63 -6.71
C ALA A 8 -0.72 6.07 -5.23
N LEU A 9 -1.74 5.76 -4.43
CA LEU A 9 -1.77 6.11 -3.01
C LEU A 9 -0.66 5.41 -2.21
N LEU A 10 -0.48 4.10 -2.41
CA LEU A 10 0.55 3.33 -1.71
C LEU A 10 1.96 3.73 -2.15
N LEU A 11 2.20 3.93 -3.45
CA LEU A 11 3.49 4.41 -3.96
C LEU A 11 3.83 5.80 -3.43
N MET A 12 2.88 6.74 -3.54
CA MET A 12 3.11 8.13 -3.12
C MET A 12 3.27 8.22 -1.60
N GLY A 13 2.44 7.51 -0.84
CA GLY A 13 2.56 7.47 0.62
C GLY A 13 3.88 6.84 1.08
N PHE A 14 4.38 5.82 0.40
CA PHE A 14 5.69 5.24 0.69
C PHE A 14 6.84 6.19 0.35
N LEU A 15 6.72 6.97 -0.74
CA LEU A 15 7.68 8.02 -1.07
C LEU A 15 7.74 9.07 0.04
N PHE A 16 6.58 9.54 0.53
CA PHE A 16 6.53 10.44 1.69
C PHE A 16 7.09 9.81 2.96
N ALA A 17 6.81 8.53 3.22
CA ALA A 17 7.37 7.82 4.37
C ALA A 17 8.90 7.78 4.31
N THR A 18 9.44 7.49 3.13
CA THR A 18 10.88 7.41 2.87
C THR A 18 11.53 8.78 3.07
N VAL A 19 11.01 9.83 2.43
CA VAL A 19 11.52 11.20 2.58
C VAL A 19 11.44 11.66 4.05
N ALA A 20 10.37 11.33 4.77
CA ALA A 20 10.21 11.71 6.17
C ALA A 20 11.24 11.05 7.11
N ILE A 21 11.75 9.85 6.78
CA ILE A 21 12.81 9.19 7.54
C ILE A 21 14.16 9.89 7.32
N PHE A 22 14.42 10.37 6.10
CA PHE A 22 15.67 11.06 5.76
C PHE A 22 15.68 12.56 6.15
N CYS A 23 14.52 13.22 6.20
CA CYS A 23 14.41 14.60 6.67
C CYS A 23 14.63 14.69 8.19
N LYS A 24 15.70 15.36 8.62
CA LYS A 24 15.99 15.62 10.05
C LYS A 24 14.81 16.33 10.73
N LYS A 25 14.59 15.98 12.01
CA LYS A 25 13.58 16.56 12.94
C LYS A 25 13.54 18.10 13.01
N SER A 26 14.58 18.80 12.56
CA SER A 26 14.63 20.27 12.56
C SER A 26 13.67 20.91 11.54
N CYS A 27 13.25 20.18 10.50
CA CYS A 27 12.22 20.64 9.59
C CYS A 27 10.84 20.25 10.13
N ASN A 28 10.00 21.24 10.42
CA ASN A 28 8.57 21.05 10.72
C ASN A 28 7.85 20.20 9.64
N SER A 29 8.39 20.16 8.41
CA SER A 29 7.93 19.33 7.30
C SER A 29 8.03 17.81 7.55
N GLY A 30 8.96 17.31 8.36
CA GLY A 30 9.13 15.86 8.57
C GLY A 30 7.95 15.22 9.31
N VAL A 31 7.39 15.94 10.29
CA VAL A 31 6.17 15.50 11.02
C VAL A 31 4.95 15.53 10.09
N CYS A 32 4.86 16.54 9.22
CA CYS A 32 3.80 16.64 8.22
C CYS A 32 3.87 15.47 7.21
N MET A 33 5.05 15.15 6.70
CA MET A 33 5.25 14.06 5.74
C MET A 33 4.95 12.67 6.34
N GLN A 34 5.29 12.42 7.60
CA GLN A 34 4.91 11.19 8.31
C GLN A 34 3.39 11.04 8.42
N LYS A 35 2.68 12.12 8.77
CA LYS A 35 1.22 12.12 8.87
C LYS A 35 0.56 11.94 7.50
N THR A 36 1.10 12.60 6.48
CA THR A 36 0.68 12.44 5.07
C THR A 36 0.86 10.98 4.63
N ALA A 37 2.04 10.39 4.85
CA ALA A 37 2.32 9.00 4.54
C ALA A 37 1.34 8.03 5.21
N PHE A 38 1.00 8.26 6.48
CA PHE A 38 0.01 7.46 7.21
C PHE A 38 -1.39 7.53 6.59
N TRP A 39 -1.88 8.72 6.24
CA TRP A 39 -3.18 8.87 5.60
C TRP A 39 -3.21 8.26 4.21
N LEU A 40 -2.17 8.47 3.40
CA LEU A 40 -2.03 7.84 2.09
C LEU A 40 -2.01 6.31 2.18
N LEU A 41 -1.29 5.74 3.16
CA LEU A 41 -1.30 4.31 3.43
C LEU A 41 -2.71 3.82 3.81
N THR A 42 -3.41 4.54 4.69
CA THR A 42 -4.75 4.18 5.16
C THR A 42 -5.75 4.19 4.01
N PHE A 43 -5.81 5.26 3.22
CA PHE A 43 -6.69 5.33 2.05
C PHE A 43 -6.28 4.34 0.96
N GLY A 44 -4.97 4.09 0.79
CA GLY A 44 -4.45 3.06 -0.12
C GLY A 44 -4.91 1.67 0.28
N ALA A 45 -4.86 1.31 1.56
CA ALA A 45 -5.31 0.03 2.09
C ALA A 45 -6.83 -0.15 1.94
N LEU A 46 -7.62 0.88 2.25
CA LEU A 46 -9.07 0.87 2.02
C LEU A 46 -9.42 0.74 0.53
N GLY A 47 -8.69 1.45 -0.33
CA GLY A 47 -8.82 1.33 -1.77
C GLY A 47 -8.48 -0.08 -2.26
N ALA A 48 -7.40 -0.69 -1.74
CA ALA A 48 -7.00 -2.05 -2.08
C ALA A 48 -8.07 -3.07 -1.67
N ALA A 49 -8.67 -2.90 -0.48
CA ALA A 49 -9.81 -3.72 -0.06
C ALA A 49 -11.01 -3.57 -1.01
N GLY A 50 -11.37 -2.34 -1.38
CA GLY A 50 -12.43 -2.09 -2.36
C GLY A 50 -12.12 -2.68 -3.74
N ALA A 51 -10.87 -2.61 -4.19
CA ALA A 51 -10.42 -3.19 -5.45
C ALA A 51 -10.49 -4.71 -5.45
N VAL A 52 -10.06 -5.36 -4.36
CA VAL A 52 -10.16 -6.82 -4.20
C VAL A 52 -11.62 -7.24 -4.18
N VAL A 53 -12.45 -6.66 -3.31
CA VAL A 53 -13.87 -7.02 -3.18
C VAL A 53 -14.61 -6.84 -4.52
N SER A 54 -14.39 -5.71 -5.21
CA SER A 54 -14.98 -5.51 -6.53
C SER A 54 -14.48 -6.53 -7.56
N GLY A 55 -13.19 -6.87 -7.54
CA GLY A 55 -12.64 -7.94 -8.38
C GLY A 55 -13.34 -9.29 -8.16
N PHE A 56 -13.58 -9.67 -6.90
CA PHE A 56 -14.30 -10.90 -6.55
C PHE A 56 -15.78 -10.91 -6.99
N ILE A 57 -16.46 -9.76 -6.95
CA ILE A 57 -17.90 -9.66 -7.29
C ILE A 57 -18.12 -9.58 -8.80
N PHE A 58 -17.28 -8.82 -9.50
CA PHE A 58 -17.54 -8.42 -10.89
C PHE A 58 -16.67 -9.15 -11.93
N THR A 59 -15.72 -9.99 -11.52
CA THR A 59 -14.79 -10.64 -12.45
C THR A 59 -14.90 -12.17 -12.38
N SER A 60 -15.14 -12.80 -13.53
CA SER A 60 -15.19 -14.26 -13.70
C SER A 60 -14.03 -14.81 -14.54
N MET A 61 -13.01 -13.98 -14.83
CA MET A 61 -11.83 -14.40 -15.58
C MET A 61 -11.07 -15.50 -14.84
N GLN A 62 -10.47 -16.41 -15.60
CA GLN A 62 -9.65 -17.50 -15.10
C GLN A 62 -8.37 -17.60 -15.92
N GLY A 63 -7.32 -18.12 -15.31
CA GLY A 63 -6.04 -18.34 -15.96
C GLY A 63 -4.87 -18.14 -15.00
N PRO A 64 -3.68 -18.68 -15.31
CA PRO A 64 -2.54 -18.65 -14.41
C PRO A 64 -2.11 -17.21 -14.06
N ILE A 65 -2.14 -16.29 -15.04
CA ILE A 65 -1.79 -14.88 -14.83
C ILE A 65 -2.84 -14.18 -13.95
N PHE A 66 -4.13 -14.47 -14.16
CA PHE A 66 -5.21 -13.87 -13.38
C PHE A 66 -5.19 -14.35 -11.92
N GLU A 67 -4.98 -15.63 -11.67
CA GLU A 67 -4.87 -16.17 -10.31
C GLU A 67 -3.64 -15.61 -9.57
N GLN A 68 -2.51 -15.45 -10.27
CA GLN A 68 -1.34 -14.77 -9.71
C GLN A 68 -1.66 -13.31 -9.37
N HIS A 69 -2.28 -12.56 -10.29
CA HIS A 69 -2.69 -11.17 -10.05
C HIS A 69 -3.62 -11.06 -8.83
N ARG A 70 -4.61 -11.95 -8.72
CA ARG A 70 -5.56 -12.01 -7.61
C ARG A 70 -4.88 -12.30 -6.27
N ALA A 71 -3.96 -13.28 -6.24
CA ALA A 71 -3.21 -13.63 -5.04
C ALA A 71 -2.33 -12.47 -4.56
N LEU A 72 -1.70 -11.75 -5.48
CA LEU A 72 -0.88 -10.57 -5.17
C LEU A 72 -1.72 -9.38 -4.74
N ALA A 73 -2.91 -9.18 -5.33
CA ALA A 73 -3.86 -8.16 -4.90
C ALA A 73 -4.34 -8.40 -3.45
N LEU A 74 -4.68 -9.65 -3.12
CA LEU A 74 -5.03 -10.06 -1.75
C LEU A 74 -3.86 -9.84 -0.79
N SER A 75 -2.65 -10.25 -1.19
CA SER A 75 -1.44 -10.07 -0.38
C SER A 75 -1.18 -8.58 -0.12
N THR A 76 -1.29 -7.75 -1.15
CA THR A 76 -1.17 -6.29 -1.03
C THR A 76 -2.17 -5.72 -0.02
N MET A 77 -3.45 -6.13 -0.13
CA MET A 77 -4.50 -5.69 0.80
C MET A 77 -4.15 -6.06 2.25
N VAL A 78 -3.82 -7.33 2.50
CA VAL A 78 -3.52 -7.81 3.86
C VAL A 78 -2.27 -7.10 4.42
N VAL A 79 -1.18 -7.04 3.66
CA VAL A 79 0.08 -6.41 4.09
C VAL A 79 -0.11 -4.91 4.34
N SER A 80 -0.86 -4.20 3.49
CA SER A 80 -1.13 -2.77 3.68
C SER A 80 -2.00 -2.49 4.90
N ILE A 81 -2.94 -3.37 5.24
CA ILE A 81 -3.72 -3.28 6.50
C ILE A 81 -2.80 -3.45 7.71
N PHE A 82 -1.92 -4.45 7.72
CA PHE A 82 -0.96 -4.63 8.82
C PHE A 82 0.04 -3.46 8.93
N ALA A 83 0.53 -2.95 7.81
CA ALA A 83 1.37 -1.75 7.78
C ALA A 83 0.62 -0.54 8.38
N THR A 84 -0.65 -0.36 8.03
CA THR A 84 -1.52 0.70 8.57
C THR A 84 -1.66 0.55 10.08
N ALA A 85 -1.90 -0.67 10.57
CA ALA A 85 -2.01 -0.95 12.00
C ALA A 85 -0.73 -0.60 12.77
N LEU A 86 0.45 -0.95 12.24
CA LEU A 86 1.73 -0.60 12.86
C LEU A 86 1.97 0.92 12.88
N TYR A 87 1.65 1.63 11.79
CA TYR A 87 1.76 3.09 11.74
C TYR A 87 0.76 3.79 12.67
N ALA A 88 -0.46 3.25 12.80
CA ALA A 88 -1.44 3.74 13.76
C ALA A 88 -0.95 3.55 15.20
N LEU A 89 -0.41 2.37 15.54
CA LEU A 89 0.18 2.12 16.86
C LEU A 89 1.35 3.05 17.13
N TYR A 90 2.22 3.30 16.15
CA TYR A 90 3.32 4.27 16.28
C TYR A 90 2.82 5.72 16.51
N SER A 91 1.73 6.12 15.82
CA SER A 91 1.21 7.49 15.85
C SER A 91 0.35 7.79 17.09
N TYR A 92 -0.41 6.80 17.58
CA TYR A 92 -1.39 6.98 18.67
C TYR A 92 -0.93 6.40 20.02
N LYS A 93 -0.01 5.42 20.05
CA LYS A 93 0.63 4.95 21.29
C LYS A 93 2.02 5.57 21.44
N LYS A 94 2.73 5.28 22.54
CA LYS A 94 4.10 5.77 22.77
C LYS A 94 4.97 5.46 21.55
N PRO A 95 5.56 6.48 20.90
CA PRO A 95 6.32 6.30 19.67
C PRO A 95 7.54 5.42 19.93
N ASN A 96 7.56 4.25 19.28
CA ASN A 96 8.65 3.28 19.36
C ASN A 96 9.30 3.14 17.99
N LYS A 97 10.63 3.29 17.93
CA LYS A 97 11.40 3.13 16.68
C LYS A 97 11.18 1.76 16.03
N SER A 98 11.00 0.70 16.82
CA SER A 98 10.75 -0.64 16.27
C SER A 98 9.41 -0.74 15.54
N LEU A 99 8.37 -0.04 16.03
CA LEU A 99 7.07 0.01 15.34
C LEU A 99 7.17 0.78 14.03
N LEU A 100 7.92 1.89 14.02
CA LEU A 100 8.14 2.68 12.81
C LEU A 100 8.90 1.87 11.74
N ILE A 101 9.98 1.19 12.13
CA ILE A 101 10.79 0.37 11.21
C ILE A 101 9.96 -0.81 10.70
N GLY A 102 9.26 -1.53 11.59
CA GLY A 102 8.39 -2.64 11.19
C GLY A 102 7.26 -2.21 10.25
N GLY A 103 6.59 -1.10 10.55
CA GLY A 103 5.56 -0.52 9.69
C GLY A 103 6.12 -0.09 8.33
N TYR A 104 7.29 0.54 8.30
CA TYR A 104 7.96 0.95 7.07
C TYR A 104 8.34 -0.25 6.19
N LEU A 105 8.89 -1.32 6.78
CA LEU A 105 9.24 -2.53 6.03
C LEU A 105 8.01 -3.23 5.45
N LEU A 106 6.93 -3.36 6.22
CA LEU A 106 5.67 -3.89 5.68
C LEU A 106 5.10 -3.00 4.58
N TYR A 107 5.23 -1.67 4.71
CA TYR A 107 4.80 -0.76 3.66
C TYR A 107 5.64 -0.95 2.38
N ALA A 108 6.96 -1.10 2.49
CA ALA A 108 7.82 -1.40 1.34
C ALA A 108 7.40 -2.70 0.63
N VAL A 109 7.06 -3.74 1.40
CA VAL A 109 6.53 -5.01 0.85
C VAL A 109 5.19 -4.79 0.14
N ALA A 110 4.26 -4.03 0.72
CA ALA A 110 3.00 -3.71 0.08
C ALA A 110 3.19 -2.97 -1.25
N VAL A 111 4.15 -2.04 -1.32
CA VAL A 111 4.49 -1.33 -2.56
C VAL A 111 5.06 -2.28 -3.61
N ALA A 112 5.99 -3.15 -3.24
CA ALA A 112 6.54 -4.14 -4.18
C ALA A 112 5.45 -5.04 -4.76
N LEU A 113 4.55 -5.53 -3.89
CA LEU A 113 3.41 -6.36 -4.29
C LEU A 113 2.45 -5.61 -5.21
N VAL A 114 2.06 -4.38 -4.87
CA VAL A 114 1.09 -3.62 -5.69
C VAL A 114 1.68 -3.22 -7.04
N SER A 115 2.98 -2.91 -7.10
CA SER A 115 3.67 -2.62 -8.35
C SER A 115 3.68 -3.83 -9.28
N TYR A 116 3.97 -5.03 -8.76
CA TYR A 116 3.95 -6.24 -9.56
C TYR A 116 2.53 -6.67 -9.94
N THR A 117 1.55 -6.48 -9.04
CA THR A 117 0.12 -6.66 -9.33
C THR A 117 -0.31 -5.77 -10.51
N GLY A 118 0.12 -4.50 -10.52
CA GLY A 118 -0.14 -3.57 -11.61
C GLY A 118 0.50 -3.99 -12.94
N HIS A 119 1.73 -4.51 -12.90
CA HIS A 119 2.39 -5.09 -14.07
C HIS A 119 1.59 -6.26 -14.67
N LEU A 120 1.15 -7.21 -13.84
CA LEU A 120 0.29 -8.30 -14.29
C LEU A 120 -1.06 -7.79 -14.83
N GLY A 121 -1.62 -6.75 -14.21
CA GLY A 121 -2.81 -6.06 -14.71
C GLY A 121 -2.63 -5.53 -16.13
N GLY A 122 -1.49 -4.89 -16.40
CA GLY A 122 -1.13 -4.41 -17.74
C GLY A 122 -0.96 -5.54 -18.76
N ILE A 123 -0.33 -6.65 -18.37
CA ILE A 123 -0.20 -7.83 -19.23
C ILE A 123 -1.57 -8.39 -19.60
N MET A 124 -2.48 -8.54 -18.63
CA MET A 124 -3.82 -9.05 -18.90
C MET A 124 -4.57 -8.16 -19.90
N VAL A 125 -4.49 -6.84 -19.76
CA VAL A 125 -5.13 -5.90 -20.71
C VAL A 125 -4.52 -5.97 -22.11
N TYR A 126 -3.24 -6.32 -22.25
CA TYR A 126 -2.60 -6.43 -23.56
C TYR A 126 -2.86 -7.78 -24.25
N MET A 127 -3.01 -8.86 -23.47
CA MET A 127 -3.19 -10.22 -24.00
C MET A 127 -4.66 -10.58 -24.31
N PHE A 128 -5.62 -9.79 -23.84
CA PHE A 128 -7.06 -9.93 -24.10
C PHE A 128 -7.59 -8.72 -24.90
#